data_AF-A0A2H3D132-F1
#
_entry.id   AF-A0A2H3D132-F1
#
_cell.length_a   1.000
_cell.length_b   1.000
_cell.length_c   1.000
_cell.angle_alpha   90.00
_cell.angle_beta   90.00
_cell.angle_gamma   90.00
#
_symmetry.space_group_name_H-M   'P 1'
#
loop_
_entity.id
_entity.type
_entity.pdbx_description
1 polymer ?
#
loop_
_entity_poly.entity_id
_entity_poly.type
_entity_poly.pdbx_seq_one_letter_code
_entity_poly.pdbx_strand_id
1 'polypeptide(L)'
;LTYNVVCQYQANLQKCFNTSFLDIADIINIIVCLVPKMHLDGHIEHCKYAYLLNYVKGMGQSHRKGIEPSWAEMKQLGGSTRQMNHSHCYEKLNDFHNF
;
A
#
# COMPACT_ATOMS: atom_id res chain seq x y z
N LEU A 1 0.31 3.76 -8.36
CA LEU A 1 0.55 3.51 -6.92
C LEU A 1 -0.80 3.36 -6.22
N THR A 2 -1.02 2.28 -5.46
CA THR A 2 -2.23 2.13 -4.64
C THR A 2 -1.85 2.16 -3.16
N TYR A 3 -2.45 3.06 -2.37
CA TYR A 3 -2.20 3.14 -0.93
C TYR A 3 -3.43 3.69 -0.21
N ASN A 4 -3.72 3.15 0.98
CA ASN A 4 -4.97 3.41 1.69
C ASN A 4 -5.20 4.90 1.94
N VAL A 5 -4.20 5.59 2.48
CA VAL A 5 -4.30 7.01 2.82
C VAL A 5 -3.66 7.92 1.77
N VAL A 6 -3.48 7.44 0.53
CA VAL A 6 -2.78 8.21 -0.52
C VAL A 6 -3.41 9.58 -0.77
N CYS A 7 -4.72 9.72 -0.55
CA CYS A 7 -5.42 10.99 -0.73
C CYS A 7 -4.91 12.10 0.21
N GLN A 8 -4.34 11.75 1.36
CA GLN A 8 -3.73 12.71 2.29
C GLN A 8 -2.28 13.00 1.92
N TYR A 9 -1.56 11.99 1.42
CA TYR A 9 -0.13 12.09 1.10
C TYR A 9 0.13 12.75 -0.24
N GLN A 10 -0.75 12.55 -1.24
CA GLN A 10 -0.56 13.06 -2.60
C GLN A 10 -0.33 14.57 -2.62
N ALA A 11 -1.02 15.33 -1.76
CA ALA A 11 -0.87 16.79 -1.68
C ALA A 11 0.57 17.23 -1.38
N ASN A 12 1.31 16.46 -0.58
CA ASN A 12 2.69 16.76 -0.22
C ASN A 12 3.71 15.97 -1.05
N LEU A 13 3.27 14.94 -1.78
CA LEU A 13 4.13 14.03 -2.52
C LEU A 13 4.99 14.78 -3.54
N GLN A 14 4.38 15.66 -4.34
CA GLN A 14 5.09 16.47 -5.32
C GLN A 14 6.11 17.41 -4.66
N LYS A 15 5.73 18.05 -3.55
CA LYS A 15 6.63 18.91 -2.77
C LYS A 15 7.84 18.13 -2.25
N CYS A 16 7.62 16.94 -1.69
CA CYS A 16 8.71 16.11 -1.16
C CYS A 16 9.71 15.71 -2.25
N PHE A 17 9.24 15.30 -3.42
CA PHE A 17 10.10 14.93 -4.54
C PHE A 17 10.91 16.12 -5.05
N ASN A 18 10.27 17.29 -5.22
CA ASN A 18 10.94 18.50 -5.67
C ASN A 18 11.94 19.08 -4.65
N THR A 19 11.90 18.68 -3.38
CA THR A 19 12.84 19.14 -2.36
C THR A 19 13.95 18.13 -2.06
N SER A 20 13.61 16.84 -2.00
CA SER A 20 14.51 15.79 -1.48
C SER A 20 15.02 14.84 -2.55
N PHE A 21 14.38 14.78 -3.72
CA PHE A 21 14.64 13.78 -4.76
C PHE A 21 14.67 14.43 -6.14
N LEU A 22 15.50 15.47 -6.31
CA LEU A 22 15.58 16.28 -7.53
C LEU A 22 15.86 15.44 -8.78
N ASP A 23 16.78 14.47 -8.68
CA ASP A 23 17.20 13.63 -9.81
C ASP A 23 16.08 12.77 -10.40
N ILE A 24 15.01 12.54 -9.62
CA ILE A 24 13.88 11.67 -10.00
C ILE A 24 12.54 12.39 -9.83
N ALA A 25 12.55 13.70 -9.67
CA ALA A 25 11.34 14.47 -9.39
C ALA A 25 10.28 14.30 -10.49
N ASP A 26 10.71 14.14 -11.75
CA ASP A 26 9.84 13.97 -12.91
C ASP A 26 8.97 12.71 -12.85
N ILE A 27 9.41 11.67 -12.11
CA ILE A 27 8.65 10.43 -11.96
C ILE A 27 7.28 10.72 -11.31
N ILE A 28 7.19 11.75 -10.48
CA ILE A 28 5.93 12.05 -9.79
C ILE A 28 4.80 12.44 -10.75
N ASN A 29 5.15 12.99 -11.92
CA ASN A 29 4.19 13.45 -12.91
C ASN A 29 3.52 12.29 -13.67
N ILE A 30 4.14 11.11 -13.66
CA ILE A 30 3.61 9.90 -14.33
C ILE A 30 2.94 8.92 -13.37
N ILE A 31 3.08 9.13 -12.05
CA ILE A 31 2.46 8.27 -11.04
C ILE A 31 0.99 8.64 -10.85
N VAL A 32 0.11 7.68 -11.13
CA VAL A 32 -1.30 7.76 -10.73
C VAL A 32 -1.47 7.17 -9.33
N CYS A 33 -1.98 7.97 -8.39
CA CYS A 33 -2.25 7.58 -7.02
C CYS A 33 -3.71 7.15 -6.86
N LEU A 34 -3.95 5.97 -6.27
CA LEU A 34 -5.28 5.38 -6.12
C LEU A 34 -5.44 4.75 -4.73
N VAL A 35 -6.69 4.56 -4.30
CA VAL A 35 -7.03 3.93 -3.02
C VAL A 35 -7.59 2.52 -3.30
N PRO A 36 -7.09 1.46 -2.64
CA PRO A 36 -7.64 0.12 -2.81
C PRO A 36 -9.14 0.08 -2.56
N LYS A 37 -9.86 -0.70 -3.38
CA LYS A 37 -11.32 -0.67 -3.43
C LYS A 37 -12.01 -0.93 -2.09
N MET A 38 -11.44 -1.79 -1.23
CA MET A 38 -12.01 -2.05 0.09
C MET A 38 -11.88 -0.86 1.05
N HIS A 39 -10.82 -0.07 0.93
CA HIS A 39 -10.60 1.10 1.79
C HIS A 39 -11.39 2.31 1.34
N LEU A 40 -11.76 2.35 0.06
CA LEU A 40 -12.45 3.48 -0.53
C LEU A 40 -13.76 3.83 0.22
N ASP A 41 -14.45 2.84 0.80
CA ASP A 41 -15.67 3.08 1.57
C ASP A 41 -15.46 3.93 2.83
N GLY A 42 -14.26 3.84 3.44
CA GLY A 42 -13.88 4.63 4.61
C GLY A 42 -13.48 6.07 4.30
N HIS A 43 -13.42 6.47 3.02
CA HIS A 43 -13.07 7.82 2.61
C HIS A 43 -14.30 8.69 2.33
N ILE A 44 -14.10 10.01 2.39
CA ILE A 44 -15.11 10.99 1.98
C ILE A 44 -15.51 10.81 0.52
N GLU A 45 -16.74 11.20 0.18
CA GLU A 45 -17.34 11.11 -1.17
C GLU A 45 -16.38 11.54 -2.28
N HIS A 46 -15.74 12.70 -2.15
CA HIS A 46 -14.80 13.22 -3.15
C HIS A 46 -13.66 12.24 -3.45
N CYS A 47 -13.10 11.59 -2.42
CA CYS A 47 -12.03 10.62 -2.60
C CYS A 47 -12.51 9.37 -3.34
N LYS A 48 -13.78 8.98 -3.15
CA LYS A 48 -14.37 7.84 -3.86
C LYS A 48 -14.41 8.04 -5.37
N TYR A 49 -14.53 9.27 -5.85
CA TYR A 49 -14.50 9.55 -7.29
C TYR A 49 -13.07 9.78 -7.79
N ALA A 50 -12.26 10.52 -7.04
CA ALA A 50 -10.91 10.90 -7.47
C ALA A 50 -9.90 9.74 -7.45
N TYR A 51 -10.07 8.75 -6.58
CA TYR A 51 -9.07 7.69 -6.34
C TYR A 51 -9.56 6.27 -6.67
N LEU A 52 -10.71 6.14 -7.33
CA LEU A 52 -11.27 4.84 -7.70
C LEU A 52 -10.54 4.20 -8.87
N LEU A 53 -10.07 2.96 -8.67
CA LEU A 53 -9.37 2.19 -9.69
C LEU A 53 -10.18 2.01 -10.98
N ASN A 54 -11.50 1.87 -10.87
CA ASN A 54 -12.39 1.64 -12.01
C ASN A 54 -12.44 2.80 -13.02
N TYR A 55 -12.07 4.02 -12.61
CA TYR A 55 -12.07 5.18 -13.51
C TYR A 55 -10.74 5.38 -14.25
N VAL A 56 -9.72 4.56 -13.96
CA VAL A 56 -8.41 4.67 -14.61
C VAL A 56 -8.33 3.71 -15.80
N LYS A 57 -8.09 4.29 -16.98
CA LYS A 57 -7.94 3.53 -18.22
C LYS A 57 -6.77 2.55 -18.13
N GLY A 58 -7.02 1.28 -18.46
CA GLY A 58 -6.01 0.22 -18.46
C GLY A 58 -5.78 -0.45 -17.11
N MET A 59 -6.50 -0.05 -16.04
CA MET A 59 -6.44 -0.74 -14.75
C MET A 59 -7.37 -1.96 -14.74
N GLY A 60 -6.82 -3.13 -14.42
CA GLY A 60 -7.60 -4.33 -14.14
C GLY A 60 -8.22 -4.31 -12.74
N GLN A 61 -9.14 -5.26 -12.48
CA GLN A 61 -9.64 -5.47 -11.13
C GLN A 61 -8.49 -5.95 -10.23
N SER A 62 -7.98 -5.05 -9.40
CA SER A 62 -6.91 -5.36 -8.45
C SER A 62 -7.51 -5.95 -7.16
N HIS A 63 -6.76 -6.82 -6.49
CA HIS A 63 -7.17 -7.40 -5.21
C HIS A 63 -7.63 -6.30 -4.23
N ARG A 64 -8.88 -6.38 -3.74
CA ARG A 64 -9.58 -5.25 -3.10
C ARG A 64 -8.88 -4.72 -1.84
N LYS A 65 -8.06 -5.53 -1.16
CA LYS A 65 -7.37 -5.21 0.11
C LYS A 65 -5.90 -4.77 0.00
N GLY A 66 -5.25 -4.85 -1.16
CA GLY A 66 -3.80 -4.66 -1.23
C GLY A 66 -3.03 -5.65 -0.33
N ILE A 67 -1.94 -5.20 0.30
CA ILE A 67 -1.01 -6.01 1.12
C ILE A 67 -1.53 -6.35 2.53
N GLU A 68 -2.66 -5.78 2.95
CA GLU A 68 -3.16 -5.97 4.32
C GLU A 68 -3.57 -7.39 4.74
N PRO A 69 -3.99 -8.32 3.85
CA PRO A 69 -4.37 -9.66 4.30
C PRO A 69 -3.24 -10.36 5.07
N SER A 70 -1.99 -10.22 4.61
CA SER A 70 -0.83 -10.81 5.28
C SER A 70 -0.56 -10.17 6.64
N TRP A 71 -1.01 -8.94 6.88
CA TRP A 71 -0.81 -8.29 8.18
C TRP A 71 -1.62 -8.95 9.28
N ALA A 72 -2.86 -9.37 9.00
CA ALA A 72 -3.68 -10.08 9.98
C ALA A 72 -3.00 -11.39 10.40
N GLU A 73 -2.47 -12.13 9.43
CA GLU A 73 -1.78 -13.40 9.65
C GLU A 73 -0.43 -13.20 10.38
N MET A 74 0.34 -12.19 9.98
CA MET A 74 1.62 -11.86 10.61
C MET A 74 1.43 -11.40 12.07
N LYS A 75 0.32 -10.73 12.39
CA LYS A 75 -0.06 -10.42 13.78
C LYS A 75 -0.35 -11.68 14.60
N GLN A 76 -0.97 -12.70 14.01
CA GLN A 76 -1.23 -13.97 14.70
C GLN A 76 0.08 -14.71 14.99
N LEU A 77 1.03 -14.67 14.06
CA LEU A 77 2.36 -15.27 14.24
C LEU A 77 3.21 -14.54 15.27
N GLY A 78 3.03 -13.23 15.42
CA GLY A 78 3.84 -12.37 16.27
C GLY A 78 3.94 -12.84 17.71
N GLY A 79 2.93 -13.54 18.25
CA GLY A 79 3.01 -14.17 19.57
C GLY A 79 4.00 -15.34 19.61
N SER A 80 3.95 -16.22 18.60
CA SER A 80 4.77 -17.43 18.52
C SER A 80 6.23 -17.15 18.12
N THR A 81 6.48 -16.10 17.34
CA THR A 81 7.83 -15.78 16.85
C THR A 81 8.60 -14.83 17.79
N ARG A 82 7.95 -14.23 18.79
CA ARG A 82 8.56 -13.21 19.66
C ARG A 82 9.75 -13.68 20.48
N GLN A 83 9.81 -14.97 20.80
CA GLN A 83 10.88 -15.59 21.59
C GLN A 83 11.87 -16.39 20.73
N MET A 84 11.66 -16.45 19.43
CA MET A 84 12.56 -17.15 18.51
C MET A 84 13.82 -16.34 18.29
N ASN A 85 14.95 -17.02 18.07
CA ASN A 85 16.15 -16.36 17.57
C ASN A 85 15.90 -15.80 16.15
N HIS A 86 16.76 -14.88 15.70
CA HIS A 86 16.56 -14.17 14.43
C HIS A 86 16.40 -15.12 13.23
N SER A 87 17.26 -16.13 13.12
CA SER A 87 17.23 -17.11 12.03
C SER A 87 15.94 -17.94 12.03
N HIS A 88 15.55 -18.50 13.18
CA HIS A 88 14.31 -19.28 13.29
C HIS A 88 13.07 -18.43 13.04
N CYS A 89 13.05 -17.18 13.49
CA CYS A 89 11.95 -16.26 13.21
C CYS A 89 11.79 -16.02 11.70
N TYR A 90 12.90 -15.78 11.01
CA TYR A 90 12.91 -15.58 9.57
C TYR A 90 12.43 -16.83 8.82
N GLU A 91 12.95 -18.02 9.16
CA GLU A 91 12.50 -19.30 8.57
C GLU A 91 11.01 -19.53 8.79
N LYS A 92 10.51 -19.32 10.02
CA LYS A 92 9.09 -19.45 10.36
C LYS A 92 8.19 -18.51 9.56
N LEU A 93 8.62 -17.27 9.36
CA LEU A 93 7.86 -16.29 8.57
C LEU A 93 7.89 -16.66 7.09
N ASN A 94 9.03 -17.13 6.59
CA ASN A 94 9.18 -17.58 5.21
C ASN A 94 8.28 -18.81 4.94
N ASP A 95 8.34 -19.83 5.79
CA ASP A 95 7.49 -21.02 5.70
C ASP A 95 6.00 -20.69 5.72
N PHE A 96 5.60 -19.69 6.50
CA PHE A 96 4.21 -19.28 6.59
C PHE A 96 3.73 -18.50 5.35
N HIS A 97 4.60 -17.69 4.75
CA HIS A 97 4.26 -16.82 3.61
C HIS A 97 4.59 -17.42 2.24
N ASN A 98 5.33 -18.53 2.18
CA ASN A 98 5.55 -19.29 0.95
C ASN A 98 4.26 -20.01 0.56
N PHE A 99 3.63 -19.56 -0.52
CA PHE A 99 2.57 -20.26 -1.24
C PHE A 99 3.15 -21.10 -2.38
#